data_AF-A0A0Q9XUJ6-F1
#
_entry.id   AF-A0A0Q9XUJ6-F1
#
_cell.length_a   1.000
_cell.length_b   1.000
_cell.length_c   1.000
_cell.angle_alpha   90.00
_cell.angle_beta   90.00
_cell.angle_gamma   90.00
#
_symmetry.space_group_name_H-M   'P 1'
#
loop_
_entity.id
_entity.type
_entity.pdbx_description
1 polymer ?
#
loop_
_entity_poly.entity_id
_entity_poly.type
_entity_poly.pdbx_seq_one_letter_code
_entity_poly.pdbx_strand_id
1 'polypeptide(L)'
;MQADATKLSGIDEWLDVAGIDEWLDVAALARCYNLEVIPHTNVQQKLHAQLAAATPNVPMVEHCYESIADIWEDPIKVVNGYYTLPDEPGLGCKLTDKVLTEYRIG
;
A
#
# COMPACT_ATOMS: atom_id res chain seq x y z
N MET A 1 -10.96 -14.64 -19.45
CA MET A 1 -11.32 -13.50 -18.61
C MET A 1 -10.06 -12.67 -18.49
N GLN A 2 -9.94 -11.67 -19.35
CA GLN A 2 -8.77 -10.81 -19.45
C GLN A 2 -8.92 -9.81 -18.31
N ALA A 3 -8.12 -9.98 -17.25
CA ALA A 3 -8.05 -8.99 -16.18
C ALA A 3 -7.44 -7.73 -16.81
N ASP A 4 -8.29 -6.78 -17.17
CA ASP A 4 -7.88 -5.42 -17.45
C ASP A 4 -7.57 -4.78 -16.09
N ALA A 5 -6.41 -5.18 -15.55
CA ALA A 5 -5.81 -4.49 -14.42
C ALA A 5 -5.38 -3.14 -14.97
N THR A 6 -6.28 -2.16 -14.92
CA THR A 6 -5.94 -0.78 -15.22
C THR A 6 -4.96 -0.34 -14.13
N LYS A 7 -3.68 -0.51 -14.41
CA LYS A 7 -2.60 0.19 -13.71
C LYS A 7 -2.98 1.65 -13.88
N LEU A 8 -3.53 2.28 -12.84
CA LEU A 8 -3.78 3.72 -12.82
C LEU A 8 -2.43 4.44 -12.65
N SER A 9 -1.47 4.09 -13.51
CA SER A 9 -0.12 4.60 -13.54
C SER A 9 -0.07 6.04 -14.06
N GLY A 10 -1.19 6.58 -14.56
CA GLY A 10 -1.30 7.99 -14.90
C GLY A 10 -1.49 8.92 -13.70
N ILE A 11 -1.94 8.40 -12.55
CA ILE A 11 -2.12 9.17 -11.31
C ILE A 11 -1.05 8.80 -10.28
N ASP A 12 -0.73 7.51 -10.12
CA ASP A 12 0.26 7.03 -9.15
C ASP A 12 1.72 7.42 -9.46
N GLU A 13 2.05 7.73 -10.72
CA GLU A 13 3.45 8.01 -11.10
C GLU A 13 3.91 9.44 -10.72
N TRP A 14 2.98 10.37 -10.48
CA TRP A 14 3.30 11.79 -10.24
C TRP A 14 2.68 12.38 -8.98
N LEU A 15 1.77 11.66 -8.33
CA LEU A 15 1.27 11.96 -7.00
C LEU A 15 0.80 10.61 -6.44
N ASP A 16 1.51 10.04 -5.47
CA ASP A 16 0.83 9.18 -4.49
C ASP A 16 -0.41 9.98 -4.11
N VAL A 17 -1.60 9.46 -4.43
CA VAL A 17 -2.89 10.05 -4.07
C VAL A 17 -2.75 10.57 -2.63
N ALA A 18 -3.03 11.85 -2.35
CA ALA A 18 -2.35 12.68 -1.33
C ALA A 18 -2.67 12.34 0.14
N GLY A 19 -2.74 11.06 0.46
CA GLY A 19 -3.16 10.50 1.72
C GLY A 19 -4.23 9.43 1.52
N ILE A 20 -4.73 8.94 2.65
CA ILE A 20 -5.74 7.89 2.71
C ILE A 20 -7.08 8.35 2.11
N ASP A 21 -7.48 9.61 2.36
CA ASP A 21 -8.80 10.11 1.97
C ASP A 21 -8.98 10.14 0.46
N GLU A 22 -8.04 10.75 -0.26
CA GLU A 22 -8.10 10.80 -1.72
C GLU A 22 -7.97 9.39 -2.33
N TRP A 23 -7.20 8.48 -1.70
CA TRP A 23 -7.08 7.10 -2.17
C TRP A 23 -8.43 6.38 -2.12
N LEU A 24 -9.20 6.61 -1.04
CA LEU A 24 -10.55 6.09 -0.89
C LEU A 24 -11.50 6.69 -1.94
N ASP A 25 -11.38 7.98 -2.25
CA ASP A 25 -12.17 8.63 -3.32
C ASP A 25 -11.88 8.01 -4.69
N VAL A 26 -10.61 7.77 -5.02
CA VAL A 26 -10.20 7.11 -6.28
C VAL A 26 -10.73 5.68 -6.34
N ALA A 27 -10.60 4.90 -5.25
CA ALA A 27 -11.09 3.53 -5.21
C ALA A 27 -12.62 3.45 -5.33
N ALA A 28 -13.35 4.38 -4.68
CA ALA A 28 -14.78 4.53 -4.80
C ALA A 28 -15.21 4.93 -6.22
N LEU A 29 -14.47 5.84 -6.87
CA LEU A 29 -14.71 6.23 -8.25
C LEU A 29 -14.52 5.04 -9.20
N ALA A 30 -13.42 4.29 -9.07
CA ALA A 30 -13.19 3.07 -9.86
C ALA A 30 -14.33 2.05 -9.68
N ARG A 31 -14.83 1.91 -8.44
CA ARG A 31 -15.97 1.05 -8.12
C ARG A 31 -17.25 1.47 -8.85
N CYS A 32 -17.51 2.77 -9.02
CA CYS A 32 -18.66 3.26 -9.80
C CYS A 32 -18.63 2.81 -11.26
N TYR A 33 -17.43 2.54 -11.81
CA TYR A 33 -17.23 2.00 -13.15
C TYR A 33 -17.02 0.47 -13.16
N ASN A 34 -17.24 -0.19 -12.01
CA ASN A 34 -17.05 -1.63 -11.85
C ASN A 34 -15.62 -2.09 -12.20
N LEU A 35 -14.64 -1.23 -11.91
CA LEU A 35 -13.21 -1.48 -12.10
C LEU A 35 -12.55 -1.90 -10.79
N GLU A 36 -11.63 -2.84 -10.92
CA GLU A 36 -10.71 -3.23 -9.85
C GLU A 36 -9.55 -2.25 -9.77
N VAL A 37 -9.05 -2.03 -8.55
CA VAL A 37 -7.87 -1.21 -8.29
C VAL A 37 -6.77 -2.10 -7.74
N ILE A 38 -5.58 -2.01 -8.33
CA ILE A 38 -4.37 -2.65 -7.81
C ILE A 38 -3.41 -1.52 -7.44
N PRO A 39 -3.25 -1.20 -6.14
CA PRO A 39 -2.39 -0.10 -5.73
C PRO A 39 -0.93 -0.41 -6.08
N HIS A 40 -0.27 0.54 -6.74
CA HIS A 40 1.18 0.56 -6.80
C HIS A 40 1.71 0.73 -5.38
N THR A 41 2.80 0.04 -5.06
CA THR A 41 3.37 0.11 -3.72
C THR A 41 4.85 0.46 -3.83
N ASN A 42 5.28 1.45 -3.05
CA ASN A 42 6.70 1.69 -2.79
C ASN A 42 7.05 1.14 -1.40
N VAL A 43 7.16 2.03 -0.42
CA VAL A 43 7.46 1.68 0.98
C VAL A 43 6.20 1.47 1.82
N GLN A 44 5.02 1.85 1.31
CA GLN A 44 3.76 1.86 2.05
C GLN A 44 2.97 0.52 2.02
N GLN A 45 3.65 -0.63 1.90
CA GLN A 45 3.00 -1.95 1.76
C GLN A 45 1.99 -2.24 2.89
N LYS A 46 2.37 -1.93 4.15
CA LYS A 46 1.52 -2.17 5.33
C LYS A 46 0.25 -1.31 5.30
N LEU A 47 0.32 -0.10 4.73
CA LEU A 47 -0.83 0.78 4.52
C LEU A 47 -1.74 0.24 3.40
N HIS A 48 -1.18 -0.06 2.22
CA HIS A 48 -1.98 -0.55 1.10
C HIS A 48 -2.64 -1.91 1.38
N ALA A 49 -2.00 -2.79 2.14
CA ALA A 49 -2.62 -4.05 2.59
C ALA A 49 -3.87 -3.80 3.46
N GLN A 50 -3.82 -2.84 4.38
CA GLN A 50 -4.98 -2.47 5.20
C GLN A 50 -6.08 -1.81 4.36
N LEU A 51 -5.72 -0.91 3.44
CA LEU A 51 -6.67 -0.26 2.54
C LEU A 51 -7.35 -1.25 1.60
N ALA A 52 -6.60 -2.22 1.08
CA ALA A 52 -7.14 -3.30 0.27
C ALA A 52 -8.10 -4.19 1.07
N ALA A 53 -7.74 -4.54 2.31
CA ALA A 53 -8.62 -5.31 3.18
C ALA A 53 -9.93 -4.58 3.54
N ALA A 54 -9.89 -3.23 3.60
CA ALA A 54 -11.06 -2.40 3.87
C ALA A 54 -11.92 -2.09 2.62
N THR A 55 -11.38 -2.28 1.41
CA THR A 55 -11.99 -1.80 0.16
C THR A 55 -12.32 -2.95 -0.79
N PRO A 56 -13.60 -3.15 -1.17
CA PRO A 56 -14.04 -4.40 -1.80
C PRO A 56 -13.61 -4.60 -3.26
N ASN A 57 -13.21 -3.55 -3.99
CA ASN A 57 -12.75 -3.65 -5.38
C ASN A 57 -11.22 -3.65 -5.51
N VAL A 58 -10.52 -4.10 -4.46
CA VAL A 58 -9.05 -4.14 -4.41
C VAL A 58 -8.59 -5.58 -4.15
N PRO A 59 -8.47 -6.41 -5.20
CA PRO A 59 -8.25 -7.85 -5.04
C PRO A 59 -6.81 -8.21 -4.70
N MET A 60 -5.85 -7.33 -4.99
CA MET A 60 -4.42 -7.58 -4.89
C MET A 60 -3.67 -6.31 -4.50
N VAL A 61 -2.52 -6.47 -3.87
CA VAL A 61 -1.57 -5.39 -3.55
C VAL A 61 -0.20 -5.81 -4.07
N GLU A 62 0.54 -4.87 -4.64
CA GLU A 62 1.88 -5.12 -5.14
C GLU A 62 2.86 -5.47 -4.01
N HIS A 63 3.64 -6.54 -4.21
CA HIS A 63 4.73 -6.94 -3.32
C HIS A 63 6.08 -6.72 -3.97
N CYS A 64 6.74 -5.64 -3.58
CA CYS A 64 7.97 -5.11 -4.17
C CYS A 64 8.94 -4.68 -3.05
N TYR A 65 10.21 -4.48 -3.36
CA TYR A 65 11.18 -3.87 -2.42
C TYR A 65 11.41 -4.59 -1.08
N GLU A 66 11.42 -5.93 -1.05
CA GLU A 66 11.83 -6.70 0.15
C GLU A 66 13.22 -6.30 0.68
N SER A 67 14.10 -5.81 -0.21
CA SER A 67 15.46 -5.39 0.11
C SER A 67 15.56 -4.21 1.09
N ILE A 68 14.48 -3.46 1.30
CA ILE A 68 14.43 -2.31 2.22
C ILE A 68 13.43 -2.53 3.37
N ALA A 69 12.98 -3.77 3.59
CA ALA A 69 12.04 -4.08 4.68
C ALA A 69 12.61 -3.78 6.08
N ASP A 70 13.94 -3.73 6.21
CA ASP A 70 14.66 -3.46 7.47
C ASP A 70 14.59 -1.99 7.93
N ILE A 71 13.98 -1.10 7.14
CA ILE A 71 13.69 0.27 7.57
C ILE A 71 12.59 0.32 8.64
N TRP A 72 11.74 -0.70 8.70
CA TRP A 72 10.62 -0.81 9.62
C TRP A 72 10.98 -1.69 10.83
N GLU A 73 10.48 -1.35 12.01
CA GLU A 73 10.61 -2.23 13.19
C GLU A 73 9.83 -3.53 13.05
N ASP A 74 8.63 -3.45 12.46
CA ASP A 74 7.76 -4.60 12.15
C ASP A 74 7.30 -4.53 10.68
N PRO A 75 8.08 -5.08 9.75
CA PRO A 75 7.71 -5.12 8.34
C PRO A 75 6.56 -6.10 8.11
N ILE A 76 5.65 -5.72 7.21
CA ILE A 76 4.56 -6.60 6.79
C ILE A 76 5.11 -7.84 6.08
N LYS A 77 4.46 -8.99 6.27
CA LYS A 77 4.89 -10.27 5.72
C LYS A 77 3.87 -10.80 4.72
N VAL A 78 4.38 -11.47 3.70
CA VAL A 78 3.57 -12.28 2.78
C VAL A 78 3.77 -13.74 3.15
N VAL A 79 2.69 -14.41 3.55
CA VAL A 79 2.70 -15.83 3.94
C VAL A 79 1.75 -16.58 3.01
N ASN A 80 2.26 -17.59 2.29
CA ASN A 80 1.49 -18.37 1.31
C ASN A 80 0.81 -17.51 0.22
N GLY A 81 1.43 -16.40 -0.18
CA GLY A 81 0.89 -15.49 -1.19
C GLY A 81 -0.13 -14.46 -0.67
N TYR A 82 -0.32 -14.37 0.66
CA TYR A 82 -1.24 -13.41 1.28
C TYR A 82 -0.51 -12.48 2.26
N TYR A 83 -0.89 -11.20 2.26
CA TYR A 83 -0.44 -10.26 3.27
C TYR A 83 -1.03 -10.59 4.64
N THR A 84 -0.20 -10.57 5.68
CA THR A 84 -0.65 -10.65 7.07
C THR A 84 -1.02 -9.25 7.56
N LEU A 85 -2.29 -9.02 7.85
CA LEU A 85 -2.74 -7.73 8.39
C LEU A 85 -2.23 -7.53 9.83
N PRO A 86 -1.89 -6.28 10.21
CA PRO A 86 -1.50 -5.97 11.58
C PRO A 86 -2.71 -6.03 12.53
N ASP A 87 -2.49 -6.53 13.74
CA ASP A 87 -3.48 -6.55 14.84
C ASP A 87 -3.38 -5.33 15.77
N GLU A 88 -2.32 -4.52 15.60
CA GLU A 88 -2.05 -3.34 16.41
C GLU A 88 -2.84 -2.12 15.95
N PRO A 89 -3.20 -1.19 16.85
CA PRO A 89 -3.93 0.02 16.47
C PRO A 89 -3.06 0.95 15.61
N GLY A 90 -3.66 1.49 14.55
CA GLY A 90 -3.00 2.42 13.64
C GLY A 90 -2.30 1.71 12.48
N LEU A 91 -1.36 2.41 11.83
CA LEU A 91 -0.74 1.90 10.60
C LEU A 91 0.39 0.89 10.85
N GLY A 92 0.96 0.86 12.05
CA GLY A 92 2.08 -0.05 12.36
C GLY A 92 3.37 0.25 11.59
N CYS A 93 3.52 1.45 11.02
CA CYS A 93 4.66 1.87 10.21
C CYS A 93 5.72 2.60 11.04
N LYS A 94 6.33 1.93 12.01
CA LYS A 94 7.39 2.52 12.83
C LYS A 94 8.75 2.32 12.18
N LEU A 95 9.47 3.40 11.92
CA LEU A 95 10.85 3.38 11.41
C LEU A 95 11.82 2.97 12.51
N THR A 96 12.89 2.26 12.15
CA THR A 96 13.95 1.91 13.09
C THR A 96 14.76 3.14 13.52
N ASP A 97 15.23 3.14 14.77
CA ASP A 97 16.09 4.21 15.30
C ASP A 97 17.36 4.45 14.47
N LYS A 98 17.88 3.38 13.84
CA LYS A 98 19.03 3.46 12.93
C LYS A 98 18.69 4.36 11.73
N VAL A 99 17.58 4.09 11.04
CA VAL A 99 17.13 4.89 9.89
C VAL A 99 16.83 6.32 10.30
N LEU A 100 16.16 6.52 11.43
CA LEU A 100 15.88 7.86 11.95
C LEU A 100 17.17 8.63 12.27
N THR A 101 18.18 7.99 12.85
CA THR A 101 19.45 8.65 13.18
C THR A 101 20.24 9.02 11.93
N GLU A 102 20.25 8.14 10.92
CA GLU A 102 21.06 8.28 9.71
C GLU A 102 20.47 9.26 8.69
N TYR A 103 19.14 9.27 8.53
CA TYR A 103 18.47 10.00 7.44
C TYR A 103 17.56 11.16 7.88
N ARG A 104 17.43 11.45 9.19
CA ARG A 104 16.67 12.61 9.65
C ARG A 104 17.24 13.91 9.07
N ILE A 105 16.36 14.79 8.63
CA ILE A 105 16.70 16.17 8.27
C ILE A 105 16.51 17.01 9.55
N GLY A 106 17.52 17.81 9.89
CA GLY A 106 17.52 18.73 11.03
C GLY A 106 17.12 20.14 10.65
#